data_AF-A0A4Y7R913-F1
#
_entry.id   AF-A0A4Y7R913-F1
#
_cell.length_a   1.000
_cell.length_b   1.000
_cell.length_c   1.000
_cell.angle_alpha   90.00
_cell.angle_beta   90.00
_cell.angle_gamma   90.00
#
_symmetry.space_group_name_H-M   'P 1'
#
loop_
_entity.id
_entity.type
_entity.pdbx_description
1 polymer ?
#
loop_
_entity_poly.entity_id
_entity_poly.type
_entity_poly.pdbx_seq_one_letter_code
_entity_poly.pdbx_strand_id
1 'polypeptide(L)' 'MWYATSVKGILRNDAHIGTLRCGTTKVSKMKGKKVGVDKEEQFVHPDFMPAIINKEDFNMV' A
#
# COMPACT_ATOMS: atom_id res chain seq x y z
N MET A 1 -11.43 17.93 9.84
CA MET A 1 -12.51 17.00 9.42
C MET A 1 -11.86 15.86 8.66
N TRP A 2 -12.16 14.60 8.98
CA TRP A 2 -11.56 13.43 8.31
C TRP A 2 -12.40 13.04 7.09
N TYR A 3 -11.74 12.83 5.94
CA TYR A 3 -12.42 12.36 4.72
C TYR A 3 -12.47 10.84 4.68
N ALA A 4 -13.61 10.29 4.24
CA ALA A 4 -13.78 8.84 4.10
C ALA A 4 -12.71 8.19 3.19
N THR A 5 -12.24 8.91 2.18
CA THR A 5 -11.15 8.48 1.28
C THR A 5 -9.81 8.35 2.01
N SER A 6 -9.51 9.27 2.93
CA SER A 6 -8.31 9.22 3.77
C SER A 6 -8.36 8.01 4.71
N VAL A 7 -9.51 7.78 5.35
CA VAL A 7 -9.71 6.62 6.24
C VAL A 7 -9.54 5.30 5.46
N LYS A 8 -10.13 5.23 4.26
CA LYS A 8 -9.99 4.07 3.37
C LYS A 8 -8.55 3.83 2.90
N GLY A 9 -7.77 4.89 2.70
CA GLY A 9 -6.35 4.80 2.37
C GLY A 9 -5.52 4.23 3.52
N ILE A 10 -5.84 4.60 4.75
CA ILE A 10 -5.20 4.07 5.96
C ILE A 10 -5.51 2.58 6.11
N LEU A 11 -6.80 2.20 6.05
CA LEU A 11 -7.23 0.81 6.21
C LEU A 11 -6.65 -0.15 5.16
N ARG A 12 -6.28 0.34 3.98
CA ARG A 12 -5.69 -0.47 2.89
C ARG A 12 -4.16 -0.47 2.87
N ASN A 13 -3.52 0.17 3.85
CA ASN A 13 -2.07 0.28 3.86
C ASN A 13 -1.44 -0.96 4.51
N ASP A 14 -0.72 -1.73 3.71
CA ASP A 14 0.00 -2.94 4.13
C ASP A 14 1.09 -2.64 5.18
N ALA A 15 1.44 -1.37 5.40
CA ALA A 15 2.32 -0.96 6.49
C ALA A 15 1.79 -1.41 7.87
N HIS A 16 0.47 -1.48 8.05
CA HIS A 16 -0.13 -1.88 9.33
C HIS A 16 0.12 -3.35 9.69
N ILE A 17 0.37 -4.20 8.70
CA ILE A 17 0.77 -5.61 8.88
C ILE A 17 2.29 -5.80 8.86
N GLY A 18 3.06 -4.71 8.98
CA GLY A 18 4.53 -4.74 8.99
C GLY A 18 5.17 -4.89 7.60
N THR A 19 4.38 -4.83 6.53
CA THR A 19 4.86 -5.07 5.17
C THR A 19 5.14 -3.75 4.44
N LEU A 20 6.36 -3.58 3.93
CA LEU A 20 6.71 -2.43 3.09
C LEU A 20 6.57 -2.81 1.60
N ARG A 21 5.74 -2.07 0.87
CA ARG A 21 5.55 -2.24 -0.57
C ARG A 21 6.11 -1.03 -1.32
N CYS A 22 7.09 -1.28 -2.17
CA CYS A 22 7.79 -0.27 -2.95
C CYS A 22 7.46 -0.38 -4.45
N GLY A 23 7.62 0.72 -5.19
CA GLY A 23 7.43 0.72 -6.64
C GLY A 23 5.97 0.67 -7.10
N THR A 24 5.01 1.06 -6.26
CA THR A 24 3.56 0.99 -6.57
C THR A 24 3.11 1.87 -7.73
N THR A 25 3.88 2.91 -8.07
CA THR A 25 3.58 3.80 -9.18
C THR A 25 4.82 4.06 -10.02
N LYS A 26 4.62 4.10 -11.34
CA LYS A 26 5.63 4.52 -12.31
C LYS A 26 5.16 5.75 -13.07
N VAL A 27 6.10 6.58 -13.49
CA VAL A 27 5.82 7.74 -14.33
C VAL A 27 5.84 7.28 -15.79
N SER A 28 4.73 7.45 -16.49
CA SER A 28 4.66 7.13 -17.93
C SER A 28 5.54 8.10 -18.72
N LYS A 29 6.30 7.57 -19.68
CA LYS A 29 7.14 8.35 -20.61
C LYS A 29 6.33 9.36 -21.44
N MET A 30 5.06 9.10 -21.70
CA MET A 30 4.16 10.06 -22.34
C MET A 30 3.47 10.93 -21.28
N LYS A 31 3.83 12.22 -21.23
CA LYS A 31 3.23 13.28 -20.41
C LYS A 31 3.37 13.16 -18.88
N GLY A 32 4.22 12.28 -18.35
CA GLY A 32 4.51 12.26 -16.91
C GLY A 32 3.35 11.78 -16.03
N LYS A 33 2.33 11.13 -16.61
CA LYS A 33 1.20 10.59 -15.87
C LYS A 33 1.67 9.47 -14.95
N LYS A 34 1.34 9.53 -13.65
CA LYS A 34 1.56 8.43 -12.72
C LYS A 34 0.57 7.31 -13.02
N VAL A 35 1.08 6.12 -13.28
CA VAL A 35 0.28 4.91 -13.50
C VAL A 35 0.60 3.89 -12.41
N GLY A 36 -0.41 3.14 -11.99
CA GLY A 36 -0.22 2.02 -11.07
C GLY A 36 0.62 0.93 -11.73
N VAL A 37 1.58 0.41 -10.98
CA VAL A 37 2.40 -0.74 -11.37
C VAL A 37 1.63 -2.01 -10.98
N ASP A 38 1.77 -3.09 -11.77
CA ASP A 38 1.13 -4.36 -11.43
C ASP A 38 1.62 -4.87 -10.07
N LYS A 39 0.80 -5.64 -9.35
CA LYS A 39 1.17 -6.14 -8.01
C LYS A 39 2.36 -7.10 -8.08
N GLU A 40 2.54 -7.82 -9.17
CA GLU A 40 3.66 -8.75 -9.36
C GLU A 40 4.99 -8.03 -9.64
N GLU A 41 4.93 -6.85 -10.24
CA GLU A 41 6.10 -5.99 -10.50
C GLU A 41 6.53 -5.17 -9.26
N GLN A 42 5.76 -5.21 -8.18
CA GLN A 42 6.02 -4.45 -6.96
C GLN A 42 6.96 -5.20 -6.02
N PHE A 43 7.84 -4.45 -5.36
CA PHE A 43 8.75 -5.02 -4.37
C PHE A 43 8.04 -5.10 -3.02
N VAL A 44 7.97 -6.30 -2.45
CA VAL A 44 7.33 -6.57 -1.16
C VAL A 44 8.39 -7.02 -0.16
N HIS A 45 8.55 -6.25 0.92
CA HIS A 45 9.43 -6.56 2.05
C HIS A 45 8.57 -6.92 3.26
N PRO A 46 8.39 -8.21 3.57
CA PRO A 46 7.70 -8.64 4.78
C PRO A 46 8.51 -8.28 6.03
N ASP A 47 7.81 -8.01 7.14
CA ASP A 47 8.38 -7.78 8.47
C ASP A 47 9.44 -6.67 8.55
N PHE A 48 9.28 -5.62 7.72
CA PHE A 48 10.17 -4.46 7.71
C PHE A 48 9.98 -3.56 8.94
N MET A 49 8.76 -3.54 9.50
CA MET A 49 8.40 -2.71 10.65
C MET A 49 7.49 -3.49 11.59
N PRO A 50 7.43 -3.13 12.89
CA PRO A 50 6.51 -3.78 13.83
C PRO A 50 5.07 -3.63 13.33
N ALA A 51 4.38 -4.76 13.21
CA ALA A 51 2.97 -4.77 12.83
C ALA A 51 2.12 -4.12 13.93
N ILE A 52 1.20 -3.26 13.53
CA ILE A 52 0.23 -2.60 14.42
C ILE A 52 -1.02 -3.48 14.57
N ILE A 53 -1.38 -4.21 13.52
CA ILE A 53 -2.56 -5.07 13.43
C ILE A 53 -2.14 -6.45 12.89
N ASN A 54 -2.79 -7.52 13.34
CA ASN A 54 -2.57 -8.86 12.81
C ASN A 54 -3.01 -8.97 11.35
N LYS A 55 -2.36 -9.85 10.58
CA LYS A 55 -2.70 -10.10 9.17
C LYS A 55 -4.13 -10.61 8.98
N GLU A 56 -4.64 -11.36 9.97
CA GLU A 56 -6.00 -11.92 9.96
C GLU A 56 -7.05 -10.82 10.04
N ASP A 57 -6.90 -9.90 11.01
CA ASP A 57 -7.81 -8.78 11.20
C ASP A 57 -7.78 -7.80 10.02
N PHE A 58 -6.60 -7.61 9.39
CA PHE A 58 -6.46 -6.75 8.22
C PHE A 58 -7.22 -7.29 6.99
N ASN A 59 -7.26 -8.61 6.80
CA ASN A 59 -7.94 -9.23 5.66
C ASN A 59 -9.48 -9.31 5.80
N MET A 60 -10.03 -8.97 6.97
CA MET A 60 -11.48 -8.93 7.20
C MET A 60 -12.14 -7.61 6.76
N VAL A 61 -11.35 -6.60 6.38
CA VAL A 61 -11.80 -5.21 6.06
C VAL A 61 -11.88 -4.97 4.55
#